data_AF-A0A7K2YJN0-F1
#
_entry.id   AF-A0A7K2YJN0-F1
#
_cell.length_a   1.000
_cell.length_b   1.000
_cell.length_c   1.000
_cell.angle_alpha   90.00
_cell.angle_beta   90.00
_cell.angle_gamma   90.00
#
_symmetry.space_group_name_H-M   'P 1'
#
loop_
_entity.id
_entity.type
_entity.pdbx_description
1 polymer ?
#
loop_
_entity_poly.entity_id
_entity_poly.type
_entity_poly.pdbx_seq_one_letter_code
_entity_poly.pdbx_strand_id
1 'polypeptide(L)'
;MFDAERSPYDVLGLTPAATAAEVHAAYERTLSEVVDPAEQRACAAAYDVLRSAGRRVGADLLEYAAPDSATTARDAFAGVAEDRFLSKDTPPPPPIAALVVLRRAETVADHHEPPPTQGTFAIPARFSATADVLPPVDIPR
;
A
#
# COMPACT_ATOMS: atom_id res chain seq x y z
N MET A 1 0.28 -3.43 21.25
CA MET A 1 0.49 -3.92 19.87
C MET A 1 -0.84 -3.70 19.17
N PHE A 2 -0.92 -2.75 18.25
CA PHE A 2 -2.14 -2.56 17.46
C PHE A 2 -2.30 -3.81 16.60
N ASP A 3 -3.50 -4.38 16.59
CA ASP A 3 -3.83 -5.46 15.68
C ASP A 3 -3.89 -4.83 14.29
N ALA A 4 -2.72 -4.76 13.63
CA ALA A 4 -2.55 -4.10 12.34
C ALA A 4 -3.31 -4.80 11.21
N GLU A 5 -3.98 -5.92 11.52
CA GLU A 5 -4.75 -6.75 10.60
C GLU A 5 -6.18 -6.27 10.41
N ARG A 6 -6.78 -5.48 11.32
CA ARG A 6 -8.15 -4.97 11.15
C ARG A 6 -8.20 -3.47 10.97
N SER A 7 -8.86 -3.05 9.90
CA SER A 7 -9.14 -1.64 9.65
C SER A 7 -10.00 -1.07 10.78
N PRO A 8 -9.79 0.19 11.21
CA PRO A 8 -10.69 0.86 12.15
C PRO A 8 -12.13 0.96 11.63
N TYR A 9 -12.31 0.89 10.30
CA TYR A 9 -13.62 0.82 9.66
C TYR A 9 -14.30 -0.54 9.91
N ASP A 10 -13.56 -1.64 9.79
CA ASP A 10 -14.06 -2.99 10.07
C ASP A 10 -14.46 -3.14 11.55
N VAL A 11 -13.65 -2.59 12.46
CA VAL A 11 -13.91 -2.66 13.91
C VAL A 11 -15.25 -2.01 14.28
N LEU A 12 -15.63 -0.91 13.61
CA LEU A 12 -16.91 -0.23 13.84
C LEU A 12 -18.02 -0.64 12.85
N GLY A 13 -17.73 -1.53 11.90
CA GLY A 13 -18.67 -1.94 10.85
C GLY A 13 -19.11 -0.78 9.95
N LEU A 14 -18.18 0.10 9.59
CA LEU A 14 -18.41 1.29 8.78
C LEU A 14 -17.59 1.27 7.49
N THR A 15 -17.87 2.23 6.60
CA THR A 15 -17.05 2.48 5.41
C THR A 15 -16.33 3.83 5.53
N PRO A 16 -15.28 4.09 4.74
CA PRO A 16 -14.59 5.39 4.72
C PRO A 16 -15.49 6.59 4.40
N ALA A 17 -16.65 6.34 3.78
CA ALA A 17 -17.64 7.37 3.47
C ALA A 17 -18.43 7.85 4.70
N ALA A 18 -18.33 7.17 5.85
CA ALA A 18 -19.12 7.48 7.05
C ALA A 18 -18.83 8.88 7.62
N THR A 19 -19.86 9.65 7.88
CA THR A 19 -19.75 10.96 8.52
C THR A 19 -19.31 10.85 9.99
N ALA A 20 -18.83 11.95 10.58
CA ALA A 20 -18.42 11.95 11.99
C ALA A 20 -19.55 11.57 12.96
N ALA A 21 -20.80 11.92 12.62
CA ALA A 21 -21.97 11.54 13.40
C ALA A 21 -22.24 10.03 13.33
N GLU A 22 -22.10 9.42 12.15
CA GLU A 22 -22.24 7.97 11.96
C GLU A 22 -21.13 7.20 12.67
N VAL A 23 -19.90 7.73 12.67
CA VAL A 23 -18.76 7.16 13.42
C VAL A 23 -19.06 7.13 14.93
N HIS A 24 -19.58 8.23 15.48
CA HIS A 24 -19.93 8.28 16.90
C HIS A 24 -21.10 7.35 17.24
N ALA A 25 -22.16 7.34 16.42
CA ALA A 25 -23.29 6.47 16.61
C ALA A 25 -22.92 4.97 16.52
N ALA A 26 -22.02 4.62 15.58
CA ALA A 26 -21.49 3.27 15.48
C ALA A 26 -20.69 2.90 16.73
N TYR A 27 -19.80 3.77 17.21
CA TYR A 27 -19.04 3.53 18.43
C TYR A 27 -19.94 3.23 19.64
N GLU A 28 -20.95 4.06 19.90
CA GLU A 28 -21.89 3.85 21.02
C GLU A 28 -22.63 2.52 20.91
N ARG A 29 -23.10 2.18 19.70
CA ARG A 29 -23.77 0.90 19.42
C ARG A 29 -22.84 -0.28 19.66
N THR A 30 -21.65 -0.28 19.05
CA THR A 30 -20.70 -1.38 19.19
C THR A 30 -20.24 -1.53 20.64
N LEU A 31 -20.03 -0.43 21.37
CA LEU A 31 -19.67 -0.47 22.78
C LEU A 31 -20.77 -1.08 23.66
N SER A 32 -22.04 -0.86 23.31
CA SER A 32 -23.18 -1.45 24.03
C SER A 32 -23.36 -2.95 23.80
N GLU A 33 -22.87 -3.47 22.68
CA GLU A 33 -23.00 -4.87 22.27
C GLU A 33 -21.81 -5.73 22.73
N VAL A 34 -20.63 -5.12 22.90
CA VAL A 34 -19.39 -5.81 23.23
C VAL A 34 -19.24 -6.02 24.74
N VAL A 35 -19.10 -7.28 25.14
CA VAL A 35 -18.85 -7.68 26.54
C VAL A 35 -17.36 -7.85 26.84
N ASP A 36 -16.54 -8.18 25.83
CA ASP A 36 -15.11 -8.44 26.03
C ASP A 36 -14.31 -7.13 26.22
N PRO A 37 -13.57 -6.96 27.33
CA PRO A 37 -12.73 -5.78 27.56
C PRO A 37 -11.59 -5.61 26.54
N ALA A 38 -11.18 -6.65 25.81
CA ALA A 38 -10.21 -6.49 24.73
C ALA A 38 -10.86 -5.84 23.49
N GLU A 39 -12.04 -6.31 23.10
CA GLU A 39 -12.82 -5.73 22.00
C GLU A 39 -13.30 -4.30 22.32
N GLN A 40 -13.66 -4.00 23.57
CA GLN A 40 -14.00 -2.62 23.98
C GLN A 40 -12.82 -1.66 23.78
N ARG A 41 -11.60 -2.11 24.10
CA ARG A 41 -10.37 -1.34 23.87
C ARG A 41 -10.10 -1.15 22.38
N ALA A 42 -10.36 -2.17 21.56
CA ALA A 42 -10.26 -2.06 20.11
C ALA A 42 -11.26 -1.05 19.54
N CYS A 43 -12.52 -1.08 19.99
CA CYS A 43 -13.56 -0.11 19.60
C CYS A 43 -13.18 1.33 19.95
N ALA A 44 -12.70 1.55 21.18
CA ALA A 44 -12.25 2.87 21.62
C ALA A 44 -11.06 3.37 20.79
N ALA A 45 -10.09 2.50 20.51
CA ALA A 45 -8.94 2.84 19.68
C ALA A 45 -9.34 3.18 18.23
N ALA A 46 -10.27 2.41 17.63
CA ALA A 46 -10.79 2.67 16.30
C ALA A 46 -11.53 4.03 16.24
N TYR A 47 -12.38 4.31 17.23
CA TYR A 47 -13.07 5.58 17.34
C TYR A 47 -12.09 6.77 17.47
N ASP A 48 -11.03 6.63 18.27
CA ASP A 48 -9.99 7.65 18.44
C ASP A 48 -9.20 7.96 17.16
N VAL A 49 -9.08 6.97 16.25
CA VAL A 49 -8.48 7.17 14.93
C VAL A 49 -9.45 7.94 14.03
N LEU A 50 -10.71 7.50 13.95
CA LEU A 50 -11.69 8.01 12.99
C LEU A 50 -12.27 9.38 13.37
N ARG A 51 -12.32 9.74 14.65
CA ARG A 51 -12.79 11.06 15.08
C ARG A 51 -11.81 12.20 14.78
N SER A 52 -10.53 11.88 14.61
CA SER A 52 -9.47 12.88 14.35
C SER A 52 -9.21 12.98 12.86
N ALA A 53 -9.50 14.13 12.25
CA ALA A 53 -9.34 14.33 10.81
C ALA A 53 -7.94 13.93 10.29
N GLY A 54 -6.87 14.32 11.00
CA GLY A 54 -5.50 13.98 10.59
C GLY A 54 -5.20 12.48 10.67
N ARG A 55 -5.72 11.78 11.69
CA ARG A 55 -5.51 10.32 11.83
C ARG A 55 -6.41 9.53 10.88
N ARG A 56 -7.61 10.05 10.63
CA ARG A 56 -8.58 9.47 9.70
C ARG A 56 -8.07 9.44 8.28
N VAL A 57 -7.42 10.50 7.80
CA VAL A 57 -6.77 10.50 6.48
C VAL A 57 -5.74 9.37 6.36
N GLY A 58 -4.99 9.10 7.42
CA GLY A 58 -4.07 7.95 7.45
C GLY A 58 -4.80 6.60 7.33
N ALA A 59 -5.94 6.45 8.02
CA ALA A 59 -6.77 5.26 7.90
C ALA A 59 -7.40 5.12 6.51
N ASP A 60 -7.87 6.21 5.91
CA ASP A 60 -8.43 6.25 4.55
C ASP A 60 -7.41 5.78 3.51
N LEU A 61 -6.16 6.26 3.63
CA LEU A 61 -5.09 5.87 2.73
C LEU A 61 -4.73 4.39 2.86
N LEU A 62 -4.74 3.85 4.09
CA LEU A 62 -4.42 2.45 4.35
C LEU A 62 -5.55 1.50 3.93
N GLU A 63 -6.81 1.92 4.02
CA GLU A 63 -7.97 1.14 3.57
C GLU A 63 -7.90 0.82 2.07
N TYR A 64 -7.43 1.77 1.27
CA TYR A 64 -7.28 1.61 -0.18
C TYR A 64 -5.85 1.25 -0.61
N ALA A 65 -4.93 1.07 0.34
CA ALA A 65 -3.59 0.63 0.01
C ALA A 65 -3.68 -0.75 -0.61
N ALA A 66 -3.03 -0.93 -1.77
CA ALA A 66 -2.85 -2.27 -2.33
C ALA A 66 -2.23 -3.16 -1.25
N PRO A 67 -2.64 -4.44 -1.15
CA PRO A 67 -2.07 -5.34 -0.17
C PRO A 67 -0.55 -5.31 -0.30
N ASP A 68 0.15 -5.21 0.84
CA ASP A 68 1.61 -5.15 0.84
C ASP A 68 2.14 -6.31 0.00
N SER A 69 2.98 -5.98 -0.99
CA SER A 69 3.64 -6.95 -1.86
C SER A 69 4.32 -8.07 -1.06
N ALA A 70 4.82 -7.77 0.16
CA ALA A 70 5.38 -8.78 1.05
C ALA A 70 4.33 -9.74 1.62
N THR A 71 3.12 -9.26 1.91
CA THR A 71 1.98 -10.07 2.35
C THR A 71 1.45 -10.90 1.18
N THR A 72 1.26 -10.32 0.00
CA THR A 72 0.84 -11.04 -1.20
C THR A 72 1.83 -12.14 -1.61
N ALA A 73 3.13 -11.86 -1.51
CA ALA A 73 4.16 -12.87 -1.74
C ALA A 73 4.08 -14.00 -0.69
N ARG A 74 3.95 -13.67 0.59
CA ARG A 74 3.82 -14.69 1.65
C ARG A 74 2.59 -15.57 1.44
N ASP A 75 1.44 -14.99 1.13
CA ASP A 75 0.21 -15.75 0.86
C ASP A 75 0.34 -16.65 -0.38
N ALA A 76 0.94 -16.12 -1.46
CA ALA A 76 1.19 -16.89 -2.68
C ALA A 76 2.13 -18.09 -2.44
N PHE A 77 3.06 -17.99 -1.48
CA PHE A 77 4.02 -19.03 -1.15
C PHE A 77 3.68 -19.84 0.11
N ALA A 78 2.57 -19.56 0.79
CA ALA A 78 2.21 -20.18 2.08
C ALA A 78 2.07 -21.71 2.00
N GLY A 79 1.65 -22.25 0.84
CA GLY A 79 1.54 -23.68 0.59
C GLY A 79 2.75 -24.31 -0.09
N VAL A 80 3.75 -23.52 -0.49
CA VAL A 80 4.89 -24.00 -1.30
C VAL A 80 6.16 -24.19 -0.45
N ALA A 81 6.10 -23.84 0.83
CA ALA A 81 7.21 -24.06 1.78
C ALA A 81 7.41 -25.55 2.13
N GLU A 82 6.37 -26.38 1.99
CA GLU A 82 6.39 -27.83 2.30
C GLU A 82 7.12 -28.63 1.22
N ASP A 83 7.06 -28.18 -0.04
CA ASP A 83 7.83 -28.76 -1.12
C ASP A 83 9.23 -28.17 -1.13
N ARG A 84 10.20 -29.03 -0.82
CA ARG A 84 11.62 -28.69 -0.93
C ARG A 84 11.93 -28.34 -2.41
N PHE A 85 11.88 -27.05 -2.74
CA PHE A 85 12.10 -26.50 -4.07
C PHE A 85 13.41 -26.97 -4.74
N LEU A 86 14.38 -27.43 -3.95
CA LEU A 86 15.64 -27.98 -4.42
C LEU A 86 15.86 -29.36 -3.79
N SER A 87 15.71 -30.40 -4.59
CA SER A 87 16.11 -31.76 -4.23
C SER A 87 17.57 -31.75 -3.75
N LYS A 88 17.85 -32.48 -2.66
CA LYS A 88 19.21 -32.58 -2.07
C LYS A 88 20.24 -33.14 -3.06
N ASP A 89 19.79 -33.78 -4.13
CA ASP A 89 20.59 -34.22 -5.28
C ASP A 89 21.01 -33.06 -6.17
N THR A 90 21.65 -32.06 -5.57
CA THR A 90 22.33 -31.01 -6.32
C THR A 90 23.53 -31.67 -7.01
N PRO A 91 23.62 -31.65 -8.36
CA PRO A 91 24.84 -32.10 -9.03
C PRO A 91 26.03 -31.32 -8.46
N PRO A 92 27.24 -31.93 -8.42
CA PRO A 92 28.42 -31.23 -7.92
C PRO A 92 28.54 -29.90 -8.65
N PRO A 93 28.85 -28.79 -7.93
CA PRO A 93 28.97 -27.50 -8.55
C PRO A 93 30.00 -27.61 -9.69
N PRO A 94 29.73 -27.00 -10.85
CA PRO A 94 30.67 -27.03 -11.95
C PRO A 94 32.02 -26.47 -11.48
N PRO A 95 33.15 -26.99 -12.00
CA PRO A 95 34.46 -26.47 -11.64
C PRO A 95 34.50 -24.97 -11.93
N ILE A 96 35.24 -24.21 -11.10
CA ILE A 96 35.37 -22.75 -11.23
C ILE A 96 35.71 -22.31 -12.67
N ALA A 97 36.48 -23.12 -13.39
CA ALA A 97 36.85 -22.88 -14.79
C ALA A 97 35.66 -22.91 -15.78
N ALA A 98 34.53 -23.50 -15.41
CA ALA A 98 33.29 -23.56 -16.19
C ALA A 98 32.25 -22.50 -15.78
N LEU A 99 32.56 -21.68 -14.76
CA LEU A 99 31.68 -20.59 -14.34
C LEU A 99 31.91 -19.36 -15.22
N VAL A 100 30.85 -18.86 -15.84
CA VAL A 100 30.86 -17.55 -16.49
C VAL A 100 30.75 -16.48 -15.41
N VAL A 101 31.75 -15.62 -15.31
CA VAL A 101 31.74 -14.49 -14.37
C VAL A 101 31.03 -13.31 -15.02
N LEU A 102 29.76 -13.08 -14.65
CA LEU A 102 29.05 -11.86 -15.02
C LEU A 102 29.58 -10.71 -14.16
N ARG A 103 30.37 -9.81 -14.75
CA ARG A 103 30.81 -8.60 -14.05
C ARG A 103 29.68 -7.59 -14.11
N ARG A 104 29.35 -6.99 -12.97
CA ARG A 104 28.28 -5.99 -12.87
C ARG A 104 28.39 -4.89 -13.93
N ALA A 105 29.60 -4.46 -14.30
CA ALA A 105 29.83 -3.45 -15.33
C ALA A 105 29.43 -3.89 -16.75
N GLU A 106 29.43 -5.19 -17.03
CA GLU A 106 29.10 -5.77 -18.35
C GLU A 106 27.59 -6.00 -18.52
N THR A 107 26.82 -6.11 -17.42
CA THR A 107 25.37 -6.37 -17.43
C THR A 107 24.50 -5.12 -17.30
N VAL A 108 25.06 -3.96 -16.91
CA VAL A 108 24.27 -2.72 -16.79
C VAL A 108 23.73 -2.27 -18.14
N ALA A 109 24.47 -2.51 -19.23
CA ALA A 109 24.12 -2.10 -20.58
C ALA A 109 22.74 -2.64 -21.04
N ASP A 110 22.45 -3.89 -20.69
CA ASP A 110 21.23 -4.60 -21.09
C ASP A 110 20.01 -4.25 -20.23
N HIS A 111 20.23 -3.62 -19.06
CA HIS A 111 19.18 -3.25 -18.11
C HIS A 111 18.90 -1.74 -18.11
N HIS A 112 19.51 -0.99 -19.02
CA HIS A 112 19.12 0.39 -19.21
C HIS A 112 17.69 0.45 -19.77
N GLU A 113 16.85 1.20 -19.06
CA GLU A 113 15.55 1.60 -19.57
C GLU A 113 15.76 2.23 -20.97
N PRO A 114 15.02 1.79 -22.01
CA PRO A 114 15.16 2.39 -23.33
C PRO A 114 14.92 3.90 -23.21
N PRO A 115 15.65 4.72 -23.98
CA PRO A 115 15.47 6.16 -23.92
C PRO A 115 14.00 6.50 -24.14
N PRO A 116 13.44 7.47 -23.40
CA PRO A 116 12.02 7.78 -23.46
C PRO A 116 11.65 8.00 -24.93
N THR A 117 10.78 7.15 -25.46
CA THR A 117 10.18 7.37 -26.76
C THR A 117 9.48 8.72 -26.68
N GLN A 118 9.89 9.68 -27.51
CA GLN A 118 9.19 10.96 -27.61
C GLN A 118 7.72 10.63 -27.91
N GLY A 119 6.89 10.79 -26.89
CA GLY A 119 5.54 10.25 -26.89
C GLY A 119 4.72 10.85 -28.02
N THR A 120 4.19 9.99 -28.88
CA THR A 120 3.18 10.30 -29.90
C THR A 120 1.79 10.53 -29.31
N PHE A 121 1.64 10.52 -27.98
CA PHE A 121 0.38 10.92 -27.35
C PHE A 121 0.20 12.42 -27.50
N ALA A 122 -0.50 12.81 -28.56
CA ALA A 122 -1.06 14.14 -28.70
C ALA A 122 -1.95 14.42 -27.49
N ILE A 123 -1.45 15.19 -26.54
CA ILE A 123 -2.23 15.64 -25.37
C ILE A 123 -3.35 16.52 -25.93
N PRO A 124 -4.63 16.13 -25.78
CA PRO A 124 -5.73 16.97 -26.23
C PRO A 124 -5.66 18.34 -25.55
N ALA A 125 -5.88 19.43 -26.29
CA ALA A 125 -5.71 20.81 -25.81
C ALA A 125 -6.40 21.12 -24.47
N ARG A 126 -7.52 20.44 -24.18
CA ARG A 126 -8.25 20.54 -22.90
C ARG A 126 -7.46 20.10 -21.65
N PHE A 127 -6.35 19.38 -21.83
CA PHE A 127 -5.46 18.91 -20.76
C PHE A 127 -4.09 19.61 -20.78
N SER A 128 -3.90 20.60 -21.66
CA SER A 128 -2.72 21.46 -21.63
C SER A 128 -2.88 22.48 -20.51
N ALA A 129 -1.94 22.53 -19.57
CA ALA A 129 -1.92 23.55 -18.53
C ALA A 129 -1.63 24.91 -19.17
N THR A 130 -2.66 25.75 -19.36
CA THR A 130 -2.50 27.14 -19.78
C THR A 130 -2.52 28.07 -18.57
N ALA A 131 -1.82 29.20 -18.68
CA ALA A 131 -1.78 30.23 -17.64
C ALA A 131 -3.15 30.91 -17.40
N ASP A 132 -4.16 30.60 -18.23
CA ASP A 132 -5.53 31.13 -18.13
C ASP A 132 -6.27 30.66 -16.86
N VAL A 133 -5.80 29.59 -16.22
CA VAL A 133 -6.40 29.02 -15.00
C VAL A 133 -5.80 29.64 -13.72
N LEU A 134 -4.71 30.40 -13.84
CA LEU A 134 -4.08 31.04 -12.69
C LEU A 134 -4.73 32.40 -12.40
N PRO A 135 -5.11 32.69 -11.14
CA PRO A 135 -5.52 34.03 -10.77
C PRO A 135 -4.37 35.02 -11.00
N PRO A 136 -4.65 36.28 -11.39
CA PRO A 136 -3.62 37.26 -11.66
C PRO A 136 -2.75 37.47 -10.41
N VAL A 137 -1.44 37.33 -10.58
CA VAL A 137 -0.44 37.59 -9.54
C VAL A 137 0.17 38.96 -9.82
N ASP A 138 -0.07 39.93 -8.94
CA ASP A 138 0.64 41.21 -8.98
C ASP A 138 2.09 40.98 -8.52
N ILE A 139 3.04 41.19 -9.44
CA ILE A 139 4.47 41.17 -9.13
C ILE A 139 4.85 42.58 -8.64
N PRO A 140 5.24 42.77 -7.37
CA PRO A 140 5.71 44.07 -6.91
C PRO A 140 7.00 44.47 -7.64
N ARG A 141 7.09 45.74 -8.04
CA ARG A 141 8.30 46.34 -8.61
C ARG A 141 9.37 46.59 -7.56
#